data_AF-A0A496WPG7-F1
#
_entry.id   AF-A0A496WPG7-F1
#
_cell.length_a   1.000
_cell.length_b   1.000
_cell.length_c   1.000
_cell.angle_alpha   90.00
_cell.angle_beta   90.00
_cell.angle_gamma   90.00
#
_symmetry.space_group_name_H-M   'P 1'
#
loop_
_entity.id
_entity.type
_entity.pdbx_description
1 polymer ?
#
loop_
_entity_poly.entity_id
_entity_poly.type
_entity_poly.pdbx_seq_one_letter_code
_entity_poly.pdbx_strand_id
1 'polypeptide(L)'
;KQESFCLKFIELGNASEAYRQSYDARRMKPASINRKAKELTDKVKIAARIKELQAAHAQRHNVTVDSLTAELNEARHKALEQENPMAMIAASMSKAKLHGLLKNKVEVNSVDHAAILEERIAAAEKLRKRLN
;
A
#
# COMPACT_ATOMS: atom_id res chain seq x y z
N LYS A 1 19.57 -6.82 -0.38
CA LYS A 1 18.28 -6.84 -1.13
C LYS A 1 17.09 -7.17 -0.23
N GLN A 2 17.08 -8.31 0.48
CA GLN A 2 15.97 -8.65 1.40
C GLN A 2 15.84 -7.68 2.59
N GLU A 3 16.95 -7.26 3.21
CA GLU A 3 16.90 -6.27 4.29
C GLU A 3 16.37 -4.91 3.81
N SER A 4 16.83 -4.45 2.65
CA SER A 4 16.32 -3.21 2.01
C SER A 4 14.82 -3.31 1.73
N PHE A 5 14.33 -4.47 1.31
CA PHE A 5 12.90 -4.72 1.15
C PHE A 5 12.13 -4.59 2.46
N CYS A 6 12.63 -5.18 3.54
CA CYS A 6 12.00 -5.06 4.85
C CYS A 6 11.92 -3.59 5.28
N LEU A 7 13.02 -2.82 5.17
CA LEU A 7 13.05 -1.39 5.52
C LEU A 7 12.05 -0.58 4.67
N LYS A 8 12.08 -0.75 3.35
CA LYS A 8 11.14 -0.07 2.44
C LYS A 8 9.69 -0.49 2.65
N PHE A 9 9.45 -1.72 3.07
CA PHE A 9 8.10 -2.18 3.39
C PHE A 9 7.54 -1.48 4.63
N ILE A 10 8.37 -1.28 5.66
CA ILE A 10 7.98 -0.51 6.85
C ILE A 10 7.72 0.96 6.52
N GLU A 11 8.57 1.58 5.69
CA GLU A 11 8.41 2.98 5.28
C GLU A 11 7.17 3.24 4.41
N LEU A 12 6.89 2.34 3.44
CA LEU A 12 5.89 2.59 2.40
C LEU A 12 4.54 1.91 2.66
N GLY A 13 4.49 0.89 3.53
CA GLY A 13 3.30 0.07 3.76
C GLY A 13 2.82 -0.74 2.55
N ASN A 14 3.60 -0.79 1.47
CA ASN A 14 3.25 -1.46 0.22
C ASN A 14 4.37 -2.40 -0.25
N ALA A 15 4.08 -3.70 -0.28
CA ALA A 15 5.03 -4.74 -0.65
C ALA A 15 5.49 -4.63 -2.12
N SER A 16 4.61 -4.22 -3.03
CA SER A 16 4.97 -4.09 -4.45
C SER A 16 5.88 -2.89 -4.70
N GLU A 17 5.65 -1.76 -4.02
CA GLU A 17 6.57 -0.61 -4.05
C GLU A 17 7.90 -0.92 -3.38
N ALA A 18 7.88 -1.57 -2.20
CA ALA A 18 9.10 -2.00 -1.53
C ALA A 18 9.95 -2.93 -2.41
N TYR A 19 9.31 -3.84 -3.15
CA TYR A 19 10.00 -4.73 -4.10
C TYR A 19 10.65 -3.95 -5.24
N ARG A 20 9.94 -2.99 -5.85
CA ARG A 20 10.47 -2.15 -6.94
C ARG A 20 11.72 -1.38 -6.55
N GLN A 21 11.77 -0.89 -5.31
CA GLN A 21 12.90 -0.11 -4.83
C GLN A 21 14.07 -0.98 -4.37
N SER A 22 13.81 -2.21 -3.93
CA SER A 22 14.82 -3.10 -3.34
C SER A 22 15.44 -4.09 -4.31
N TYR A 23 14.77 -4.33 -5.44
CA TYR A 23 15.16 -5.25 -6.50
C TYR A 23 15.10 -4.56 -7.86
N ASP A 24 15.93 -4.98 -8.80
CA ASP A 24 15.85 -4.46 -10.17
C ASP A 24 14.61 -5.01 -10.88
N ALA A 25 13.51 -4.26 -10.78
CA ALA A 25 12.21 -4.62 -11.34
C ALA A 25 11.86 -3.81 -12.59
N ARG A 26 12.82 -3.06 -13.18
CA ARG A 26 12.57 -2.11 -14.28
C ARG A 26 11.95 -2.74 -15.53
N ARG A 27 12.18 -4.04 -15.76
CA ARG A 27 11.61 -4.80 -16.90
C ARG A 27 10.50 -5.79 -16.49
N MET A 28 10.09 -5.78 -15.22
CA MET A 28 9.09 -6.71 -14.70
C MET A 28 7.68 -6.15 -14.82
N LYS A 29 6.72 -7.00 -15.20
CA LYS A 29 5.31 -6.65 -15.20
C LYS A 29 4.81 -6.42 -13.76
N PRO A 30 3.86 -5.50 -13.51
CA PRO A 30 3.29 -5.26 -12.18
C PRO A 30 2.75 -6.52 -11.48
N ALA A 31 2.07 -7.41 -12.22
CA ALA A 31 1.57 -8.67 -11.68
C ALA A 31 2.70 -9.60 -11.17
N SER A 32 3.83 -9.65 -11.88
CA SER A 32 5.00 -10.42 -11.46
C SER A 32 5.66 -9.82 -10.21
N ILE A 33 5.71 -8.49 -10.13
CA ILE A 33 6.21 -7.77 -8.95
C ILE A 33 5.33 -8.09 -7.74
N ASN A 34 4.00 -7.98 -7.88
CA ASN A 34 3.07 -8.26 -6.79
C ASN A 34 3.22 -9.71 -6.29
N ARG A 35 3.23 -10.70 -7.20
CA ARG A 35 3.43 -12.11 -6.83
C ARG A 35 4.76 -12.34 -6.11
N LYS A 36 5.84 -11.73 -6.60
CA LYS A 36 7.18 -11.88 -5.99
C LYS A 36 7.29 -11.17 -4.65
N ALA A 37 6.69 -10.01 -4.51
CA ALA A 37 6.59 -9.30 -3.24
C ALA A 37 5.81 -10.13 -2.21
N LYS A 38 4.67 -10.72 -2.62
CA LYS A 38 3.87 -11.62 -1.78
C LYS A 38 4.66 -12.87 -1.35
N GLU A 39 5.34 -13.52 -2.30
CA GLU A 39 6.21 -14.67 -2.03
C GLU A 39 7.33 -14.30 -1.03
N LEU A 40 7.88 -13.09 -1.09
CA LEU A 40 8.88 -12.62 -0.13
C LEU A 40 8.29 -12.38 1.25
N THR A 41 7.12 -11.73 1.34
CA THR A 41 6.47 -11.49 2.64
C THR A 41 6.05 -12.78 3.33
N ASP A 42 5.76 -13.85 2.59
CA ASP A 42 5.35 -15.15 3.13
C ASP A 42 6.55 -16.00 3.61
N LYS A 43 7.79 -15.61 3.28
CA LYS A 43 8.98 -16.30 3.77
C LYS A 43 9.15 -16.00 5.26
N VAL A 44 9.20 -17.06 6.07
CA VAL A 44 9.30 -17.01 7.54
C VAL A 44 10.37 -16.02 8.03
N LYS A 45 11.57 -16.05 7.43
CA LYS A 45 12.67 -15.14 7.81
C LYS A 45 12.35 -13.67 7.56
N ILE A 46 11.68 -13.36 6.45
CA ILE A 46 11.31 -11.98 6.09
C ILE A 46 10.14 -11.51 6.96
N ALA A 47 9.13 -12.36 7.16
CA ALA A 47 8.02 -12.07 8.06
C ALA A 47 8.49 -11.79 9.49
N ALA A 48 9.43 -12.61 10.01
CA ALA A 48 10.04 -12.38 11.32
C ALA A 48 10.79 -11.04 11.36
N ARG A 49 11.60 -10.74 10.34
CA ARG A 49 12.35 -9.48 10.27
C ARG A 49 11.44 -8.25 10.21
N ILE A 50 10.35 -8.31 9.44
CA ILE A 50 9.35 -7.25 9.39
C ILE A 50 8.73 -7.03 10.78
N LYS A 51 8.37 -8.11 11.48
CA LYS A 51 7.83 -8.02 12.85
C LYS A 51 8.82 -7.39 13.84
N GLU A 52 10.10 -7.76 13.78
CA GLU A 52 11.14 -7.14 14.60
C GLU A 52 11.25 -5.64 14.34
N LEU A 53 11.28 -5.23 13.07
CA LEU A 53 11.36 -3.82 12.69
C LEU A 53 10.09 -3.05 13.11
N GLN A 54 8.91 -3.66 12.99
CA GLN A 54 7.66 -3.09 13.49
C GLN A 54 7.68 -2.93 15.02
N ALA A 55 8.16 -3.94 15.75
CA ALA A 55 8.30 -3.86 17.20
C ALA A 55 9.30 -2.77 17.61
N ALA A 56 10.43 -2.65 16.92
CA ALA A 56 11.40 -1.59 17.15
C ALA A 56 10.84 -0.20 16.83
N HIS A 57 10.09 -0.04 15.72
CA HIS A 57 9.39 1.22 15.40
C HIS A 57 8.32 1.56 16.43
N ALA A 58 7.54 0.57 16.86
CA ALA A 58 6.53 0.72 17.90
C ALA A 58 7.16 1.15 19.23
N GLN A 59 8.30 0.57 19.61
CA GLN A 59 9.05 0.99 20.81
C GLN A 59 9.62 2.41 20.68
N ARG A 60 10.14 2.79 19.50
CA ARG A 60 10.75 4.10 19.29
C ARG A 60 9.74 5.25 19.26
N HIS A 61 8.52 4.99 18.79
CA HIS A 61 7.47 5.99 18.65
C HIS A 61 6.32 5.86 19.64
N ASN A 62 6.24 4.75 20.41
CA ASN A 62 5.17 4.43 21.37
C ASN A 62 3.73 4.60 20.83
N VAL A 63 3.56 4.68 19.51
CA VAL A 63 2.27 4.81 18.85
C VAL A 63 1.71 3.41 18.69
N THR A 64 0.74 3.08 19.53
CA THR A 64 0.00 1.82 19.49
C THR A 64 -1.41 2.08 18.98
N VAL A 65 -2.12 1.02 18.59
CA VAL A 65 -3.56 1.14 18.26
C VAL A 65 -4.33 1.74 19.44
N ASP A 66 -3.98 1.36 20.66
CA ASP A 66 -4.59 1.89 21.88
C ASP A 66 -4.28 3.38 22.09
N SER A 67 -3.02 3.80 21.87
CA SER A 67 -2.65 5.22 22.01
C SER A 67 -3.36 6.09 20.97
N LEU A 68 -3.38 5.67 19.70
CA LEU A 68 -4.12 6.35 18.63
C LEU A 68 -5.63 6.38 18.90
N THR A 69 -6.16 5.32 19.51
CA THR A 69 -7.57 5.26 19.89
C THR A 69 -7.89 6.29 20.98
N ALA A 70 -7.01 6.45 21.97
CA ALA A 70 -7.13 7.47 23.00
C ALA A 70 -7.04 8.88 22.39
N GLU A 71 -6.06 9.14 21.53
CA GLU A 71 -5.88 10.42 20.83
C GLU A 71 -7.11 10.80 19.99
N LEU A 72 -7.68 9.84 19.24
CA LEU A 72 -8.90 10.08 18.44
C LEU A 72 -10.13 10.34 19.32
N ASN A 73 -10.23 9.70 20.48
CA ASN A 73 -11.30 10.01 21.45
C ASN A 73 -11.15 11.43 22.00
N GLU A 74 -9.93 11.86 22.35
CA GLU A 74 -9.65 13.20 22.85
C GLU A 74 -9.93 14.26 21.77
N ALA A 75 -9.50 14.02 20.53
CA ALA A 75 -9.80 14.90 19.39
C ALA A 75 -11.32 15.03 19.17
N ARG A 76 -12.07 13.93 19.34
CA ARG A 76 -13.54 13.96 19.26
C ARG A 76 -14.15 14.79 20.40
N HIS A 77 -13.60 14.73 21.61
CA HIS A 77 -14.07 15.53 22.74
C HIS A 77 -13.81 17.03 22.50
N LYS A 78 -12.60 17.40 22.05
CA LYS A 78 -12.28 18.79 21.70
C LYS A 78 -13.15 19.31 20.56
N ALA A 79 -13.46 18.47 19.57
CA ALA A 79 -14.38 18.82 18.50
C ALA A 79 -15.84 19.02 18.98
N LEU A 80 -16.25 18.31 20.04
CA LEU A 80 -17.55 18.53 20.70
C LEU A 80 -17.59 19.89 21.39
N GLU A 81 -16.54 20.24 22.14
CA GLU A 81 -16.43 21.54 22.81
C GLU A 81 -16.43 22.73 21.84
N GLN A 82 -15.90 22.54 20.63
CA GLN A 82 -15.86 23.54 19.57
C GLN A 82 -17.13 23.54 18.68
N GLU A 83 -18.15 22.73 19.03
CA GLU A 83 -19.36 22.56 18.23
C GLU A 83 -19.05 22.28 16.75
N ASN A 84 -18.06 21.40 16.50
CA ASN A 84 -17.65 21.02 15.15
C ASN A 84 -18.04 19.55 14.84
N PRO A 85 -19.29 19.30 14.40
CA PRO A 85 -19.76 17.97 14.03
C PRO A 85 -18.91 17.25 12.98
N MET A 86 -18.38 17.99 12.01
CA MET A 86 -17.60 17.39 10.92
C MET A 86 -16.29 16.78 11.44
N ALA A 87 -15.61 17.48 12.36
CA ALA A 87 -14.40 16.97 13.00
C ALA A 87 -14.70 15.75 13.90
N MET A 88 -15.84 15.75 14.61
CA MET A 88 -16.26 14.59 15.41
C MET A 88 -16.51 13.34 14.58
N ILE A 89 -17.19 13.50 13.43
CA ILE A 89 -17.46 12.40 12.49
C ILE A 89 -16.15 11.90 11.90
N ALA A 90 -15.25 12.79 11.50
CA ALA A 90 -13.94 12.42 10.94
C ALA A 90 -13.10 11.61 11.94
N ALA A 91 -13.06 12.01 13.21
CA ALA A 91 -12.37 11.25 14.27
C ALA A 91 -13.00 9.86 14.47
N SER A 92 -14.33 9.77 14.48
CA SER A 92 -15.06 8.51 14.65
C SER A 92 -14.85 7.55 13.47
N MET A 93 -14.86 8.08 12.24
CA MET A 93 -14.56 7.34 11.02
C MET A 93 -13.11 6.86 10.99
N SER A 94 -12.16 7.70 11.38
CA SER A 94 -10.74 7.35 11.45
C SER A 94 -10.51 6.22 12.46
N LYS A 95 -11.17 6.28 13.61
CA LYS A 95 -11.16 5.21 14.62
C LYS A 95 -11.75 3.91 14.09
N ALA A 96 -12.90 3.97 13.41
CA ALA A 96 -13.52 2.79 12.80
C ALA A 96 -12.62 2.15 11.72
N LYS A 97 -11.91 2.98 10.94
CA LYS A 97 -10.92 2.52 9.96
C LYS A 97 -9.71 1.87 10.62
N LEU A 98 -9.20 2.45 11.71
CA LEU A 98 -8.08 1.91 12.49
C LEU A 98 -8.39 0.51 13.02
N HIS A 99 -9.61 0.27 13.51
CA HIS A 99 -10.05 -1.05 13.99
C HIS A 99 -10.56 -1.99 12.89
N GLY A 100 -10.46 -1.60 11.61
CA GLY A 100 -10.86 -2.44 10.48
C GLY A 100 -12.38 -2.67 10.35
N LEU A 101 -13.20 -1.84 11.01
CA LEU A 101 -14.66 -1.91 10.91
C LEU A 101 -15.19 -1.37 9.58
N LEU A 102 -14.39 -0.56 8.90
CA LEU A 102 -14.67 -0.04 7.55
C LEU A 102 -13.83 -0.78 6.52
N LYS A 103 -14.48 -1.55 5.64
CA LYS A 103 -13.80 -2.21 4.51
C LYS A 103 -13.84 -1.29 3.28
N ASN A 104 -12.67 -0.90 2.79
CA ASN A 104 -12.57 -0.22 1.49
C ASN A 104 -12.73 -1.26 0.39
N LYS A 105 -13.87 -1.26 -0.31
CA LYS A 105 -14.04 -2.03 -1.54
C LYS A 105 -13.37 -1.24 -2.67
N VAL A 106 -12.16 -1.64 -3.05
CA VAL A 106 -11.50 -1.09 -4.24
C VAL A 106 -11.92 -1.94 -5.43
N GLU A 107 -12.75 -1.38 -6.30
CA GLU A 107 -13.07 -2.00 -7.58
C GLU A 107 -11.87 -1.80 -8.52
N VAL A 108 -11.12 -2.88 -8.75
CA VAL A 108 -10.02 -2.88 -9.71
C VAL A 108 -10.64 -3.04 -11.09
N ASN A 109 -10.92 -1.93 -11.76
CA ASN A 109 -11.22 -1.94 -13.17
C ASN A 109 -9.94 -2.36 -13.91
N SER A 110 -9.87 -3.63 -14.31
CA SER A 110 -8.84 -4.10 -15.22
C SER A 110 -9.04 -3.38 -16.54
N VAL A 111 -8.27 -2.31 -16.78
CA VAL A 111 -8.22 -1.63 -18.07
C VAL A 111 -8.02 -2.67 -19.17
N ASP A 112 -8.98 -2.70 -20.10
CA ASP A 112 -9.11 -3.68 -21.18
C ASP A 112 -7.79 -3.84 -21.93
N HIS A 113 -7.06 -4.90 -21.56
CA HIS A 113 -5.79 -5.26 -22.19
C HIS A 113 -5.94 -5.47 -23.71
N ALA A 114 -7.16 -5.78 -24.16
CA ALA A 114 -7.51 -5.93 -25.57
C ALA A 114 -7.31 -4.63 -26.37
N ALA A 115 -7.78 -3.48 -25.86
CA ALA A 115 -7.69 -2.20 -26.57
C ALA A 115 -6.23 -1.76 -26.77
N ILE A 116 -5.37 -2.00 -25.77
CA ILE A 116 -3.94 -1.67 -25.83
C ILE A 116 -3.20 -2.60 -26.81
N LEU A 117 -3.63 -3.85 -26.95
CA LEU A 117 -3.06 -4.80 -27.90
C LEU A 117 -3.42 -4.45 -29.35
N GLU A 118 -4.67 -4.08 -29.60
CA GLU A 118 -5.14 -3.66 -30.93
C GLU A 118 -4.40 -2.41 -31.42
N GLU A 119 -4.24 -1.40 -30.56
CA GLU A 119 -3.52 -0.17 -30.91
C GLU A 119 -2.04 -0.44 -31.24
N ARG A 120 -1.41 -1.38 -30.52
CA ARG A 120 -0.01 -1.78 -30.75
C ARG A 120 0.18 -2.61 -32.02
N ILE A 121 -0.79 -3.47 -32.35
CA ILE A 121 -0.78 -4.24 -33.61
C ILE A 121 -0.95 -3.29 -34.80
N ALA A 122 -1.92 -2.37 -34.73
CA ALA A 122 -2.15 -1.37 -35.77
C ALA A 122 -0.93 -0.46 -36.00
N ALA A 123 -0.23 -0.07 -34.92
CA ALA A 123 1.01 0.70 -35.01
C ALA A 123 2.15 -0.10 -35.70
N ALA A 124 2.30 -1.39 -35.38
CA ALA A 124 3.31 -2.25 -35.97
C ALA A 124 3.07 -2.49 -37.48
N GLU A 125 1.82 -2.66 -37.90
CA GLU A 125 1.46 -2.84 -39.31
C GLU A 125 1.72 -1.58 -40.14
N LYS A 126 1.42 -0.39 -39.60
CA LYS A 126 1.75 0.90 -40.23
C LYS A 126 3.25 1.08 -40.42
N LEU A 127 4.06 0.66 -39.45
CA LEU A 127 5.52 0.74 -39.55
C LEU A 127 6.06 -0.21 -40.64
N ARG A 128 5.51 -1.43 -40.71
CA ARG A 128 5.89 -2.43 -41.72
C ARG A 128 5.56 -1.97 -43.15
N LYS A 129 4.43 -1.29 -43.35
CA LYS A 129 4.05 -0.69 -44.65
C LYS A 129 4.90 0.51 -45.08
N ARG A 130 5.66 1.13 -44.16
CA ARG A 130 6.58 2.24 -44.47
C ARG A 130 8.00 1.78 -44.80
N LEU A 131 8.32 0.52 -44.53
CA LEU A 131 9.65 -0.09 -44.72
C LEU A 131 9.73 -0.96 -45.99
N ASN A 132 8.62 -1.16 -46.68
CA ASN A 132 8.52 -1.70 -48.04
C ASN A 132 8.16 -0.57 -49.00
#